data_AF-A0A9E5THR1-F1
#
_entry.id   AF-A0A9E5THR1-F1
#
_cell.length_a   1.000
_cell.length_b   1.000
_cell.length_c   1.000
_cell.angle_alpha   90.00
_cell.angle_beta   90.00
_cell.angle_gamma   90.00
#
_symmetry.space_group_name_H-M   'P 1'
#
loop_
_entity.id
_entity.type
_entity.pdbx_description
1 polymer ?
#
loop_
_entity_poly.entity_id
_entity_poly.type
_entity_poly.pdbx_seq_one_letter_code
_entity_poly.pdbx_strand_id
1 'polypeptide(L)'
;MTSGEVQVEAHRPGDSAEHRPVVKRQPVLLEEDQRAPQLGRFAASRIYQADPVARFLFETLKLSPLTLALATIAWSLLYLFILPSVLACLRSSGAFLGSLDDWHAQVLLLMLFPITCAFYLWQPKAIASVYDAILAGRMSPDVGRLYRRGLWWHLSLLFGLAIIVFDVPKMVAGYGSWWMAHNWLTIAGREASLSLAFYMVSMMAWRQLVATSEWRRLLETSSTRAAVRSVTRYGLSFCFLLALFGLRLSIEGIELPRRSGAFTPDYFVKIGLYVALSLTCFFAPLYGVWRDGTRVSYDWLATLLQLAGIVALPLLGFVLLRVALGM
;
A
#
# COMPACT_ATOMS: atom_id res chain seq x y z
N MET A 1 59.66 29.46 -46.71
CA MET A 1 59.50 28.01 -46.48
C MET A 1 58.20 27.86 -45.69
N THR A 2 57.07 27.40 -46.19
CA THR A 2 56.70 26.69 -47.42
C THR A 2 55.29 27.19 -47.82
N SER A 3 55.13 27.57 -49.09
CA SER A 3 53.85 27.92 -49.70
C SER A 3 52.95 26.67 -49.82
N GLY A 4 51.66 26.82 -49.50
CA GLY A 4 50.63 25.86 -49.90
C GLY A 4 49.78 26.50 -51.00
N GLU A 5 50.00 26.08 -52.24
CA GLU A 5 49.23 26.50 -53.41
C GLU A 5 47.79 25.99 -53.35
N VAL A 6 46.88 26.89 -53.71
CA VAL A 6 45.46 26.62 -53.94
C VAL A 6 45.32 26.05 -55.35
N GLN A 7 44.92 24.79 -55.47
CA GLN A 7 44.43 24.23 -56.75
C GLN A 7 42.91 24.38 -56.79
N VAL A 8 42.44 25.28 -57.66
CA VAL A 8 41.04 25.37 -58.10
C VAL A 8 40.91 24.50 -59.34
N GLU A 9 40.26 23.35 -59.19
CA GLU A 9 39.93 22.47 -60.31
C GLU A 9 38.55 22.84 -60.85
N ALA A 10 38.54 23.40 -62.07
CA ALA A 10 37.33 23.67 -62.82
C ALA A 10 36.91 22.40 -63.58
N HIS A 11 35.73 21.86 -63.30
CA HIS A 11 35.10 20.89 -64.20
C HIS A 11 33.60 21.10 -64.42
N ARG A 12 33.22 20.73 -65.64
CA ARG A 12 32.09 21.13 -66.48
C ARG A 12 30.68 20.78 -65.96
N PRO A 13 29.64 21.44 -66.50
CA PRO A 13 28.25 21.05 -66.32
C PRO A 13 27.96 19.83 -67.20
N GLY A 14 27.46 18.77 -66.59
CA GLY A 14 26.97 17.58 -67.28
C GLY A 14 25.83 16.99 -66.47
N ASP A 15 24.67 16.92 -67.10
CA ASP A 15 23.44 16.30 -66.62
C ASP A 15 23.71 15.07 -65.75
N SER A 16 23.26 15.11 -64.49
CA SER A 16 23.28 13.96 -63.61
C SER A 16 22.03 14.00 -62.75
N ALA A 17 21.17 13.02 -63.01
CA ALA A 17 19.95 12.75 -62.27
C ALA A 17 20.14 12.92 -60.76
N GLU A 18 19.20 13.60 -60.13
CA GLU A 18 19.12 13.92 -58.71
C GLU A 18 19.07 12.63 -57.87
N HIS A 19 20.22 11.99 -57.67
CA HIS A 19 20.38 10.85 -56.76
C HIS A 19 20.47 11.42 -55.34
N ARG A 20 19.30 11.78 -54.79
CA ARG A 20 19.20 12.09 -53.37
C ARG A 20 19.67 10.87 -52.58
N PRO A 21 20.70 11.00 -51.72
CA PRO A 21 21.06 9.90 -50.85
C PRO A 21 19.86 9.58 -49.97
N VAL A 22 19.27 8.41 -50.18
CA VAL A 22 18.32 7.82 -49.24
C VAL A 22 19.12 7.52 -47.99
N VAL A 23 19.23 8.52 -47.11
CA VAL A 23 19.67 8.32 -45.73
C VAL A 23 18.63 7.39 -45.14
N LYS A 24 18.95 6.09 -45.13
CA LYS A 24 18.23 5.09 -44.35
C LYS A 24 18.30 5.59 -42.90
N ARG A 25 17.25 6.31 -42.47
CA ARG A 25 17.00 6.55 -41.05
C ARG A 25 16.84 5.16 -40.44
N GLN A 26 17.91 4.66 -39.84
CA GLN A 26 17.82 3.52 -38.95
C GLN A 26 16.73 3.87 -37.93
N PRO A 27 15.70 3.02 -37.78
CA PRO A 27 14.65 3.29 -36.82
C PRO A 27 15.28 3.30 -35.43
N VAL A 28 15.36 4.48 -34.82
CA VAL A 28 15.74 4.72 -33.41
C VAL A 28 14.61 4.24 -32.48
N LEU A 29 14.04 3.06 -32.77
CA LEU A 29 12.93 2.46 -32.03
C LEU A 29 13.38 1.33 -31.11
N LEU A 30 14.65 0.90 -31.18
CA LEU A 30 15.17 -0.22 -30.38
C LEU A 30 15.83 0.21 -29.05
N GLU A 31 16.21 1.47 -28.86
CA GLU A 31 16.77 1.94 -27.57
C GLU A 31 15.70 2.38 -26.57
N GLU A 32 14.50 2.75 -27.02
CA GLU A 32 13.45 3.30 -26.15
C GLU A 32 12.82 2.20 -25.27
N ASP A 33 12.72 0.97 -25.80
CA ASP A 33 12.09 -0.17 -25.11
C ASP A 33 12.97 -0.76 -23.99
N GLN A 34 14.31 -0.57 -24.05
CA GLN A 34 15.23 -1.01 -23.00
C GLN A 34 15.38 -0.02 -21.84
N ARG A 35 15.04 1.27 -22.04
CA ARG A 35 15.16 2.31 -21.00
C ARG A 35 13.96 2.34 -20.05
N ALA A 36 12.76 2.08 -20.55
CA ALA A 36 11.53 2.03 -19.74
C ALA A 36 11.59 1.09 -18.51
N PRO A 37 12.10 -0.16 -18.59
CA PRO A 37 12.16 -1.06 -17.43
C PRO A 37 13.17 -0.63 -16.36
N GLN A 38 14.11 0.27 -16.67
CA GLN A 38 15.11 0.74 -15.69
C GLN A 38 14.56 1.85 -14.78
N LEU A 39 13.59 2.64 -15.27
CA LEU A 39 13.06 3.80 -14.56
C LEU A 39 12.13 3.42 -13.39
N GLY A 40 11.24 2.46 -13.61
CA GLY A 40 10.37 1.93 -12.55
C GLY A 40 11.15 1.29 -11.42
N ARG A 41 12.25 0.60 -11.74
CA ARG A 41 13.15 0.00 -10.74
C ARG A 41 13.82 1.08 -9.89
N PHE A 42 14.21 2.20 -10.49
CA PHE A 42 14.82 3.31 -9.77
C PHE A 42 13.83 4.01 -8.84
N ALA A 43 12.61 4.29 -9.31
CA ALA A 43 11.56 4.89 -8.47
C ALA A 43 11.19 3.99 -7.29
N ALA A 44 10.99 2.68 -7.55
CA ALA A 44 10.70 1.70 -6.50
C ALA A 44 11.83 1.64 -5.46
N SER A 45 13.10 1.57 -5.90
CA SER A 45 14.25 1.55 -5.00
C SER A 45 14.30 2.78 -4.09
N ARG A 46 14.01 3.98 -4.62
CA ARG A 46 13.96 5.19 -3.79
C ARG A 46 12.82 5.17 -2.76
N ILE A 47 11.66 4.62 -3.11
CA ILE A 47 10.54 4.46 -2.16
C ILE A 47 10.89 3.44 -1.07
N TYR A 48 11.60 2.36 -1.39
CA TYR A 48 12.12 1.41 -0.38
C TYR A 48 13.16 2.07 0.53
N GLN A 49 14.09 2.86 -0.01
CA GLN A 49 15.16 3.50 0.77
C GLN A 49 14.64 4.50 1.81
N ALA A 50 13.45 5.06 1.62
CA ALA A 50 12.81 5.96 2.57
C ALA A 50 12.31 5.27 3.85
N ASP A 51 12.22 3.94 3.83
CA ASP A 51 11.66 3.12 4.90
C ASP A 51 12.70 2.09 5.35
N PRO A 52 13.28 2.22 6.56
CA PRO A 52 14.34 1.33 7.02
C PRO A 52 13.87 -0.12 7.12
N VAL A 53 12.61 -0.37 7.48
CA VAL A 53 12.07 -1.73 7.61
C VAL A 53 11.85 -2.33 6.23
N ALA A 54 11.20 -1.61 5.31
CA ALA A 54 11.01 -2.11 3.95
C ALA A 54 12.35 -2.33 3.23
N ARG A 55 13.32 -1.43 3.43
CA ARG A 55 14.69 -1.57 2.93
C ARG A 55 15.35 -2.83 3.47
N PHE A 56 15.29 -3.07 4.78
CA PHE A 56 15.86 -4.26 5.40
C PHE A 56 15.23 -5.55 4.84
N LEU A 57 13.90 -5.62 4.76
CA LEU A 57 13.19 -6.78 4.24
C LEU A 57 13.50 -7.04 2.75
N PHE A 58 13.62 -5.97 1.95
CA PHE A 58 13.83 -6.08 0.51
C PHE A 58 15.30 -6.26 0.11
N GLU A 59 16.22 -5.47 0.66
CA GLU A 59 17.63 -5.48 0.26
C GLU A 59 18.44 -6.51 1.04
N THR A 60 18.22 -6.62 2.36
CA THR A 60 18.99 -7.52 3.23
C THR A 60 18.43 -8.93 3.19
N LEU A 61 17.12 -9.09 3.41
CA LEU A 61 16.48 -10.41 3.43
C LEU A 61 16.01 -10.89 2.06
N LYS A 62 16.03 -10.02 1.04
CA LYS A 62 15.60 -10.33 -0.34
C LYS A 62 14.21 -10.94 -0.41
N LEU A 63 13.32 -10.54 0.51
CA LEU A 63 11.97 -11.09 0.56
C LEU A 63 11.15 -10.55 -0.60
N SER A 64 10.38 -11.44 -1.23
CA SER A 64 9.28 -11.05 -2.11
C SER A 64 8.01 -10.80 -1.27
N PRO A 65 7.02 -10.05 -1.78
CA PRO A 65 5.73 -9.89 -1.10
C PRO A 65 5.08 -11.22 -0.72
N LEU A 66 5.15 -12.21 -1.62
CA LEU A 66 4.61 -13.55 -1.37
C LEU A 66 5.40 -14.29 -0.29
N THR A 67 6.75 -14.23 -0.35
CA THR A 67 7.60 -14.86 0.66
C THR A 67 7.36 -14.28 2.04
N LEU A 68 7.20 -12.96 2.14
CA LEU A 68 6.87 -12.29 3.40
C LEU A 68 5.49 -12.73 3.91
N ALA A 69 4.48 -12.82 3.04
CA ALA A 69 3.15 -13.32 3.39
C ALA A 69 3.24 -14.74 3.98
N LEU A 70 3.94 -15.64 3.29
CA LEU A 70 4.12 -17.03 3.74
C LEU A 70 4.88 -17.11 5.07
N ALA A 71 5.92 -16.30 5.25
CA ALA A 71 6.66 -16.23 6.51
C ALA A 71 5.75 -15.75 7.67
N THR A 72 4.87 -14.78 7.42
CA THR A 72 3.91 -14.31 8.42
C THR A 72 2.78 -15.29 8.68
N ILE A 73 2.36 -16.09 7.69
CA ILE A 73 1.44 -17.22 7.90
C ILE A 73 2.12 -18.26 8.79
N ALA A 74 3.36 -18.63 8.50
CA ALA A 74 4.10 -19.60 9.31
C ALA A 74 4.25 -19.12 10.77
N TRP A 75 4.61 -17.84 10.97
CA TRP A 75 4.61 -17.22 12.29
C TRP A 75 3.24 -17.30 12.98
N SER A 76 2.17 -17.01 12.24
CA SER A 76 0.81 -17.01 12.78
C SER A 76 0.35 -18.41 13.16
N LEU A 77 0.70 -19.44 12.39
CA LEU A 77 0.42 -20.84 12.73
C LEU A 77 1.17 -21.25 14.01
N LEU A 78 2.44 -20.86 14.13
CA LEU A 78 3.24 -21.12 15.31
C LEU A 78 2.64 -20.41 16.54
N TYR A 79 2.27 -19.15 16.39
CA TYR A 79 1.75 -18.32 17.48
C TYR A 79 0.33 -18.73 17.91
N LEU A 80 -0.55 -19.11 16.98
CA LEU A 80 -1.93 -19.49 17.28
C LEU A 80 -2.09 -20.95 17.71
N PHE A 81 -1.31 -21.88 17.16
CA PHE A 81 -1.58 -23.31 17.38
C PHE A 81 -0.47 -24.00 18.15
N ILE A 82 0.80 -23.79 17.77
CA ILE A 82 1.91 -24.50 18.39
C ILE A 82 2.16 -23.98 19.80
N LEU A 83 2.32 -22.66 19.94
CA LEU A 83 2.63 -22.04 21.23
C LEU A 83 1.51 -22.29 22.26
N PRO A 84 0.21 -22.10 21.96
CA PRO A 84 -0.86 -22.37 22.91
C PRO A 84 -1.04 -23.87 23.21
N SER A 85 -0.68 -24.76 22.28
CA SER A 85 -0.65 -26.21 22.53
C SER A 85 0.38 -26.58 23.60
N VAL A 86 1.60 -26.06 23.50
CA VAL A 86 2.68 -26.30 24.47
C VAL A 86 2.32 -25.74 25.85
N LEU A 87 1.57 -24.64 25.88
CA LEU A 87 1.18 -23.94 27.11
C LEU A 87 -0.18 -24.37 27.67
N ALA A 88 -0.77 -25.44 27.13
CA ALA A 88 -2.09 -25.96 27.54
C ALA A 88 -3.24 -24.92 27.50
N CYS A 89 -3.14 -23.93 26.61
CA CYS A 89 -4.14 -22.88 26.40
C CYS A 89 -4.72 -22.87 24.97
N LEU A 90 -4.62 -24.01 24.28
CA LEU A 90 -5.16 -24.19 22.94
C LEU A 90 -6.70 -24.21 22.90
N ARG A 91 -7.34 -24.86 23.88
CA ARG A 91 -8.81 -24.94 24.01
C ARG A 91 -9.27 -24.13 25.21
N SER A 92 -10.50 -23.61 25.14
CA SER A 92 -11.10 -22.90 26.27
C SER A 92 -11.34 -23.82 27.47
N SER A 93 -11.20 -23.27 28.67
CA SER A 93 -11.46 -23.98 29.93
C SER A 93 -12.13 -23.04 30.95
N GLY A 94 -13.39 -23.31 31.29
CA GLY A 94 -14.16 -22.44 32.17
C GLY A 94 -14.31 -21.03 31.59
N ALA A 95 -13.88 -20.01 32.34
CA ALA A 95 -13.89 -18.61 31.91
C ALA A 95 -12.71 -18.24 30.98
N PHE A 96 -11.78 -19.17 30.74
CA PHE A 96 -10.59 -18.92 29.93
C PHE A 96 -10.85 -19.22 28.45
N LEU A 97 -10.64 -18.22 27.59
CA LEU A 97 -10.75 -18.31 26.14
C LEU A 97 -9.43 -18.85 25.55
N GLY A 98 -9.49 -20.06 25.01
CA GLY A 98 -8.38 -20.70 24.31
C GLY A 98 -8.21 -20.21 22.86
N SER A 99 -7.04 -20.42 22.29
CA SER A 99 -6.70 -19.94 20.94
C SER A 99 -7.60 -20.49 19.82
N LEU A 100 -8.06 -21.74 19.94
CA LEU A 100 -8.97 -22.35 18.95
C LEU A 100 -10.37 -21.72 18.94
N ASP A 101 -10.80 -21.17 20.06
CA ASP A 101 -12.12 -20.54 20.20
C ASP A 101 -12.05 -19.03 19.94
N ASP A 102 -10.84 -18.45 19.92
CA ASP A 102 -10.57 -17.06 19.55
C ASP A 102 -10.48 -16.90 18.01
N TRP A 103 -11.61 -17.10 17.34
CA TRP A 103 -11.73 -16.96 15.89
C TRP A 103 -11.31 -15.57 15.40
N HIS A 104 -11.47 -14.53 16.22
CA HIS A 104 -11.06 -13.17 15.90
C HIS A 104 -9.54 -13.10 15.73
N ALA A 105 -8.78 -13.62 16.70
CA ALA A 105 -7.32 -13.71 16.57
C ALA A 105 -6.88 -14.53 15.36
N GLN A 106 -7.61 -15.62 15.06
CA GLN A 106 -7.33 -16.46 13.89
C GLN A 106 -7.50 -15.68 12.58
N VAL A 107 -8.61 -14.96 12.39
CA VAL A 107 -8.84 -14.13 11.20
C VAL A 107 -7.76 -13.03 11.07
N LEU A 108 -7.41 -12.37 12.19
CA LEU A 108 -6.40 -11.32 12.17
C LEU A 108 -5.03 -11.84 11.78
N LEU A 109 -4.57 -12.92 12.40
CA LEU A 109 -3.21 -13.41 12.23
C LEU A 109 -3.06 -14.29 10.98
N LEU A 110 -4.05 -15.12 10.63
CA LEU A 110 -3.94 -16.00 9.45
C LEU A 110 -4.27 -15.30 8.13
N MET A 111 -5.08 -14.23 8.16
CA MET A 111 -5.52 -13.55 6.94
C MET A 111 -5.04 -12.10 6.88
N LEU A 112 -5.46 -11.26 7.84
CA LEU A 112 -5.25 -9.82 7.71
C LEU A 112 -3.77 -9.43 7.80
N PHE A 113 -3.04 -10.00 8.76
CA PHE A 113 -1.65 -9.67 9.01
C PHE A 113 -0.74 -10.09 7.82
N PRO A 114 -0.83 -11.31 7.27
CA PRO A 114 -0.08 -11.69 6.08
C PRO A 114 -0.37 -10.84 4.85
N ILE A 115 -1.65 -10.52 4.61
CA ILE A 115 -2.04 -9.65 3.48
C ILE A 115 -1.47 -8.25 3.67
N THR A 116 -1.52 -7.71 4.89
CA THR A 116 -0.94 -6.40 5.24
C THR A 116 0.57 -6.39 4.98
N CYS A 117 1.30 -7.40 5.44
CA CYS A 117 2.73 -7.53 5.24
C CYS A 117 3.10 -7.67 3.75
N ALA A 118 2.36 -8.50 3.01
CA ALA A 118 2.54 -8.66 1.57
C ALA A 118 2.32 -7.34 0.83
N PHE A 119 1.22 -6.66 1.12
CA PHE A 119 0.87 -5.39 0.48
C PHE A 119 1.89 -4.32 0.83
N TYR A 120 2.33 -4.23 2.07
CA TYR A 120 3.35 -3.29 2.53
C TYR A 120 4.64 -3.39 1.72
N LEU A 121 5.09 -4.61 1.43
CA LEU A 121 6.30 -4.83 0.64
C LEU A 121 6.05 -4.69 -0.88
N TRP A 122 4.83 -4.95 -1.36
CA TRP A 122 4.46 -4.79 -2.76
C TRP A 122 4.24 -3.32 -3.18
N GLN A 123 3.67 -2.51 -2.29
CA GLN A 123 3.18 -1.17 -2.57
C GLN A 123 4.22 -0.24 -3.24
N PRO A 124 5.51 -0.20 -2.82
CA PRO A 124 6.51 0.66 -3.48
C PRO A 124 6.67 0.41 -4.98
N LYS A 125 6.65 -0.86 -5.40
CA LYS A 125 6.74 -1.23 -6.83
C LYS A 125 5.48 -0.85 -7.59
N ALA A 126 4.32 -1.02 -6.95
CA ALA A 126 3.04 -0.68 -7.55
C ALA A 126 2.87 0.83 -7.72
N ILE A 127 3.34 1.63 -6.75
CA ILE A 127 3.36 3.09 -6.88
C ILE A 127 4.30 3.52 -8.02
N ALA A 128 5.48 2.90 -8.12
CA ALA A 128 6.44 3.19 -9.18
C ALA A 128 5.87 2.90 -10.58
N SER A 129 5.17 1.78 -10.77
CA SER A 129 4.55 1.44 -12.06
C SER A 129 3.43 2.41 -12.46
N VAL A 130 2.75 3.03 -11.49
CA VAL A 130 1.80 4.10 -11.76
C VAL A 130 2.52 5.35 -12.25
N TYR A 131 3.64 5.74 -11.63
CA TYR A 131 4.45 6.86 -12.11
C TYR A 131 5.00 6.63 -13.52
N ASP A 132 5.49 5.42 -13.82
CA ASP A 132 5.98 5.09 -15.18
C ASP A 132 4.88 5.26 -16.22
N ALA A 133 3.65 4.84 -15.90
CA ALA A 133 2.49 4.97 -16.77
C ALA A 133 2.04 6.43 -16.95
N ILE A 134 2.12 7.25 -15.90
CA ILE A 134 1.79 8.69 -15.95
C ILE A 134 2.83 9.46 -16.76
N LEU A 135 4.12 9.22 -16.48
CA LEU A 135 5.23 9.94 -17.08
C LEU A 135 5.63 9.40 -18.46
N ALA A 136 4.98 8.32 -18.93
CA ALA A 136 5.31 7.63 -20.19
C ALA A 136 6.81 7.33 -20.30
N GLY A 137 7.43 6.85 -19.23
CA GLY A 137 8.87 6.56 -19.18
C GLY A 137 9.78 7.79 -19.11
N ARG A 138 9.27 8.98 -18.77
CA ARG A 138 10.11 10.14 -18.45
C ARG A 138 10.51 10.13 -16.98
N MET A 139 11.77 10.44 -16.67
CA MET A 139 12.19 10.63 -15.28
C MET A 139 11.68 11.94 -14.72
N SER A 140 10.95 11.88 -13.61
CA SER A 140 10.81 13.03 -12.72
C SER A 140 11.82 12.90 -11.57
N PRO A 141 12.82 13.80 -11.46
CA PRO A 141 13.77 13.80 -10.35
C PRO A 141 13.10 14.07 -8.98
N ASP A 142 11.86 14.57 -8.98
CA ASP A 142 11.14 14.99 -7.78
C ASP A 142 10.48 13.85 -7.00
N VAL A 143 10.04 12.80 -7.70
CA VAL A 143 9.29 11.68 -7.06
C VAL A 143 10.08 11.09 -5.90
N GLY A 144 11.38 10.83 -6.08
CA GLY A 144 12.22 10.28 -5.02
C GLY A 144 12.48 11.22 -3.84
N ARG A 145 12.42 12.55 -4.04
CA ARG A 145 12.63 13.53 -2.96
C ARG A 145 11.45 13.56 -2.00
N LEU A 146 10.24 13.34 -2.51
CA LEU A 146 9.01 13.41 -1.73
C LEU A 146 8.91 12.28 -0.69
N TYR A 147 9.34 11.07 -1.07
CA TYR A 147 9.37 9.94 -0.14
C TYR A 147 10.54 10.00 0.84
N ARG A 148 11.65 10.66 0.51
CA ARG A 148 12.87 10.72 1.35
C ARG A 148 12.71 11.56 2.63
N ARG A 149 11.55 12.20 2.87
CA ARG A 149 11.30 12.89 4.15
C ARG A 149 11.31 11.86 5.29
N GLY A 150 12.43 11.79 6.00
CA GLY A 150 12.65 10.82 7.09
C GLY A 150 11.64 10.91 8.22
N LEU A 151 10.86 11.99 8.31
CA LEU A 151 9.82 12.15 9.32
C LEU A 151 8.78 11.01 9.31
N TRP A 152 8.41 10.49 8.14
CA TRP A 152 7.31 9.54 8.01
C TRP A 152 7.56 8.21 8.72
N TRP A 153 8.78 7.68 8.62
CA TRP A 153 9.10 6.41 9.29
C TRP A 153 9.20 6.57 10.80
N HIS A 154 9.65 7.74 11.29
CA HIS A 154 9.63 8.03 12.73
C HIS A 154 8.20 8.12 13.25
N LEU A 155 7.31 8.82 12.55
CA LEU A 155 5.89 8.89 12.92
C LEU A 155 5.25 7.50 12.92
N SER A 156 5.52 6.67 11.90
CA SER A 156 5.05 5.28 11.87
C SER A 156 5.60 4.43 13.01
N LEU A 157 6.86 4.62 13.39
CA LEU A 157 7.45 3.97 14.55
C LEU A 157 6.74 4.41 15.84
N LEU A 158 6.46 5.71 16.00
CA LEU A 158 5.71 6.21 17.13
C LEU A 158 4.29 5.63 17.19
N PHE A 159 3.59 5.48 16.06
CA PHE A 159 2.30 4.78 16.02
C PHE A 159 2.43 3.31 16.45
N GLY A 160 3.45 2.62 15.95
CA GLY A 160 3.77 1.24 16.34
C GLY A 160 4.12 1.10 17.82
N LEU A 161 4.78 2.08 18.44
CA LEU A 161 5.11 2.06 19.87
C LEU A 161 3.91 2.46 20.74
N ALA A 162 3.12 3.43 20.29
CA ALA A 162 1.92 3.87 20.98
C ALA A 162 0.94 2.71 21.18
N ILE A 163 0.77 1.83 20.19
CA ILE A 163 -0.13 0.68 20.37
C ILE A 163 0.33 -0.23 21.51
N ILE A 164 1.63 -0.48 21.66
CA ILE A 164 2.16 -1.28 22.77
C ILE A 164 1.86 -0.58 24.10
N VAL A 165 2.13 0.72 24.20
CA VAL A 165 1.91 1.50 25.42
C VAL A 165 0.45 1.51 25.85
N PHE A 166 -0.49 1.56 24.90
CA PHE A 166 -1.92 1.59 25.20
C PHE A 166 -2.55 0.21 25.36
N ASP A 167 -2.06 -0.83 24.67
CA ASP A 167 -2.68 -2.15 24.65
C ASP A 167 -2.12 -3.09 25.72
N VAL A 168 -0.83 -2.99 26.07
CA VAL A 168 -0.22 -3.82 27.13
C VAL A 168 -0.93 -3.64 28.48
N PRO A 169 -1.21 -2.41 28.98
CA PRO A 169 -1.91 -2.26 30.25
C PRO A 169 -3.31 -2.86 30.22
N LYS A 170 -4.01 -2.76 29.09
CA LYS A 170 -5.31 -3.40 28.89
C LYS A 170 -5.16 -4.92 29.00
N MET A 171 -4.19 -5.51 28.30
CA MET A 171 -3.84 -6.93 28.35
C MET A 171 -3.55 -7.42 29.78
N VAL A 172 -2.71 -6.69 30.52
CA VAL A 172 -2.34 -7.06 31.89
C VAL A 172 -3.50 -6.92 32.87
N ALA A 173 -4.31 -5.86 32.74
CA ALA A 173 -5.40 -5.57 33.69
C ALA A 173 -6.70 -6.34 33.41
N GLY A 174 -6.99 -6.68 32.16
CA GLY A 174 -8.32 -7.16 31.74
C GLY A 174 -8.38 -8.56 31.15
N TYR A 175 -7.25 -9.20 30.83
CA TYR A 175 -7.23 -10.41 29.99
C TYR A 175 -6.65 -11.65 30.66
N GLY A 176 -6.62 -11.75 32.00
CA GLY A 176 -6.23 -12.98 32.70
C GLY A 176 -7.04 -14.24 32.27
N SER A 177 -8.18 -14.04 31.61
CA SER A 177 -9.02 -15.07 31.00
C SER A 177 -8.67 -15.40 29.54
N TRP A 178 -7.57 -14.91 28.97
CA TRP A 178 -7.22 -15.15 27.57
C TRP A 178 -5.89 -15.85 27.42
N TRP A 179 -5.80 -16.73 26.42
CA TRP A 179 -4.57 -17.44 26.10
C TRP A 179 -3.37 -16.53 25.81
N MET A 180 -3.61 -15.34 25.24
CA MET A 180 -2.55 -14.38 24.93
C MET A 180 -1.90 -13.78 26.18
N ALA A 181 -2.62 -13.70 27.30
CA ALA A 181 -2.11 -13.15 28.56
C ALA A 181 -1.46 -14.22 29.47
N HIS A 182 -1.46 -15.49 29.04
CA HIS A 182 -1.03 -16.61 29.89
C HIS A 182 0.47 -16.55 30.25
N ASN A 183 1.30 -15.94 29.40
CA ASN A 183 2.73 -15.75 29.68
C ASN A 183 3.31 -14.54 28.93
N TRP A 184 4.49 -14.09 29.36
CA TRP A 184 5.16 -12.93 28.77
C TRP A 184 5.58 -13.13 27.31
N LEU A 185 5.88 -14.36 26.87
CA LEU A 185 6.24 -14.63 25.49
C LEU A 185 5.05 -14.46 24.54
N THR A 186 3.84 -14.90 24.93
CA THR A 186 2.63 -14.69 24.14
C THR A 186 2.26 -13.22 24.09
N ILE A 187 2.37 -12.49 25.21
CA ILE A 187 2.16 -11.03 25.25
C ILE A 187 3.15 -10.35 24.30
N ALA A 188 4.46 -10.59 24.47
CA ALA A 188 5.48 -9.97 23.64
C ALA A 188 5.31 -10.29 22.14
N GLY A 189 4.98 -11.54 21.80
CA GLY A 189 4.74 -11.96 20.42
C GLY A 189 3.55 -11.25 19.78
N ARG A 190 2.45 -11.08 20.53
CA ARG A 190 1.28 -10.32 20.10
C ARG A 190 1.62 -8.86 19.87
N GLU A 191 2.20 -8.21 20.88
CA GLU A 191 2.49 -6.78 20.84
C GLU A 191 3.51 -6.43 19.77
N ALA A 192 4.53 -7.27 19.58
CA ALA A 192 5.49 -7.09 18.50
C ALA A 192 4.81 -7.21 17.13
N SER A 193 3.94 -8.21 16.94
CA SER A 193 3.19 -8.39 15.69
C SER A 193 2.25 -7.22 15.43
N LEU A 194 1.53 -6.76 16.45
CA LEU A 194 0.61 -5.64 16.39
C LEU A 194 1.35 -4.33 16.10
N SER A 195 2.43 -4.05 16.82
CA SER A 195 3.30 -2.90 16.61
C SER A 195 3.83 -2.85 15.18
N LEU A 196 4.32 -3.98 14.67
CA LEU A 196 4.80 -4.11 13.30
C LEU A 196 3.67 -3.87 12.28
N ALA A 197 2.48 -4.45 12.51
CA ALA A 197 1.31 -4.23 11.66
C ALA A 197 0.93 -2.75 11.60
N PHE A 198 0.87 -2.07 12.75
CA PHE A 198 0.54 -0.64 12.83
C PHE A 198 1.59 0.23 12.14
N TYR A 199 2.87 -0.06 12.33
CA TYR A 199 3.96 0.58 11.61
C TYR A 199 3.80 0.43 10.09
N MET A 200 3.53 -0.78 9.62
CA MET A 200 3.37 -1.06 8.20
C MET A 200 2.14 -0.33 7.63
N VAL A 201 1.01 -0.38 8.33
CA VAL A 201 -0.22 0.30 7.92
C VAL A 201 -0.03 1.81 7.84
N SER A 202 0.60 2.43 8.84
CA SER A 202 0.86 3.87 8.81
C SER A 202 1.84 4.24 7.68
N MET A 203 2.88 3.45 7.43
CA MET A 203 3.78 3.66 6.29
C MET A 203 3.06 3.54 4.95
N MET A 204 2.14 2.57 4.82
CA MET A 204 1.33 2.42 3.62
C MET A 204 0.42 3.63 3.40
N ALA A 205 -0.21 4.13 4.46
CA ALA A 205 -1.05 5.32 4.42
C ALA A 205 -0.23 6.56 4.00
N TRP A 206 0.96 6.77 4.56
CA TRP A 206 1.82 7.89 4.16
C TRP A 206 2.24 7.82 2.71
N ARG A 207 2.67 6.63 2.25
CA ARG A 207 3.02 6.43 0.83
C ARG A 207 1.84 6.71 -0.08
N GLN A 208 0.64 6.28 0.33
CA GLN A 208 -0.59 6.50 -0.42
C GLN A 208 -0.95 7.98 -0.52
N LEU A 209 -0.86 8.73 0.58
CA LEU A 209 -1.13 10.17 0.61
C LEU A 209 -0.16 10.93 -0.31
N VAL A 210 1.13 10.64 -0.21
CA VAL A 210 2.16 11.25 -1.09
C VAL A 210 1.89 10.88 -2.55
N ALA A 211 1.70 9.59 -2.85
CA ALA A 211 1.45 9.11 -4.21
C ALA A 211 0.23 9.80 -4.82
N THR A 212 -0.88 9.83 -4.09
CA THR A 212 -2.13 10.42 -4.53
C THR A 212 -2.01 11.91 -4.80
N SER A 213 -1.32 12.65 -3.92
CA SER A 213 -1.11 14.09 -4.08
C SER A 213 -0.33 14.42 -5.35
N GLU A 214 0.68 13.62 -5.68
CA GLU A 214 1.52 13.82 -6.87
C GLU A 214 0.86 13.30 -8.14
N TRP A 215 0.18 12.16 -8.10
CA TRP A 215 -0.57 11.65 -9.25
C TRP A 215 -1.61 12.66 -9.70
N ARG A 216 -2.30 13.31 -8.75
CA ARG A 216 -3.22 14.39 -9.07
C ARG A 216 -2.52 15.50 -9.86
N ARG A 217 -1.41 16.03 -9.35
CA ARG A 217 -0.64 17.11 -10.02
C ARG A 217 -0.16 16.70 -11.42
N LEU A 218 0.29 15.46 -11.58
CA LEU A 218 0.81 14.98 -12.85
C LEU A 218 -0.32 14.70 -13.87
N LEU A 219 -1.44 14.14 -13.42
CA LEU A 219 -2.59 13.86 -14.28
C LEU A 219 -3.23 15.14 -14.82
N GLU A 220 -3.21 16.25 -14.07
CA GLU A 220 -3.64 17.58 -14.54
C GLU A 220 -2.80 18.06 -15.75
N THR A 221 -1.57 17.59 -15.91
CA THR A 221 -0.67 18.01 -17.00
C THR A 221 -0.56 17.02 -18.16
N SER A 222 -0.83 15.74 -17.93
CA SER A 222 -0.66 14.69 -18.94
C SER A 222 -1.56 13.48 -18.67
N SER A 223 -2.86 13.60 -18.93
CA SER A 223 -3.81 12.49 -18.73
C SER A 223 -3.82 11.54 -19.94
N THR A 224 -2.99 10.49 -19.91
CA THR A 224 -3.11 9.38 -20.88
C THR A 224 -4.08 8.32 -20.38
N ARG A 225 -4.75 7.58 -21.29
CA ARG A 225 -5.61 6.45 -20.89
C ARG A 225 -4.84 5.37 -20.12
N ALA A 226 -3.56 5.18 -20.45
CA ALA A 226 -2.69 4.22 -19.76
C ALA A 226 -2.45 4.63 -18.30
N ALA A 227 -2.20 5.93 -18.05
CA ALA A 227 -2.04 6.49 -16.72
C ALA A 227 -3.28 6.26 -15.85
N VAL A 228 -4.46 6.60 -16.35
CA VAL A 228 -5.74 6.40 -15.64
C VAL A 228 -5.95 4.92 -15.32
N ARG A 229 -5.76 4.03 -16.30
CA ARG A 229 -5.90 2.58 -16.08
C ARG A 229 -4.93 2.05 -15.01
N SER A 230 -3.70 2.55 -14.97
CA SER A 230 -2.70 2.16 -13.97
C SER A 230 -3.13 2.60 -12.56
N VAL A 231 -3.54 3.87 -12.41
CA VAL A 231 -4.07 4.42 -11.15
C VAL A 231 -5.29 3.63 -10.68
N THR A 232 -6.24 3.30 -11.57
CA THR A 232 -7.42 2.51 -11.22
C THR A 232 -7.04 1.11 -10.75
N ARG A 233 -6.16 0.40 -11.45
CA ARG A 233 -5.73 -0.96 -11.05
C ARG A 233 -5.07 -0.97 -9.68
N TYR A 234 -4.17 -0.02 -9.44
CA TYR A 234 -3.55 0.15 -8.13
C TYR A 234 -4.59 0.50 -7.07
N GLY A 235 -5.49 1.44 -7.37
CA GLY A 235 -6.60 1.84 -6.51
C GLY A 235 -7.40 0.64 -6.07
N LEU A 236 -7.84 -0.22 -7.00
CA LEU A 236 -8.59 -1.45 -6.71
C LEU A 236 -7.87 -2.38 -5.73
N SER A 237 -6.56 -2.58 -5.89
CA SER A 237 -5.78 -3.38 -4.94
C SER A 237 -5.77 -2.76 -3.54
N PHE A 238 -5.68 -1.43 -3.45
CA PHE A 238 -5.78 -0.71 -2.18
C PHE A 238 -7.19 -0.76 -1.59
N CYS A 239 -8.25 -0.71 -2.42
CA CYS A 239 -9.64 -0.90 -2.00
C CYS A 239 -9.84 -2.24 -1.31
N PHE A 240 -9.28 -3.30 -1.87
CA PHE A 240 -9.36 -4.63 -1.29
C PHE A 240 -8.73 -4.66 0.10
N LEU A 241 -7.56 -4.06 0.29
CA LEU A 241 -6.92 -3.94 1.60
C LEU A 241 -7.79 -3.13 2.59
N LEU A 242 -8.36 -2.01 2.16
CA LEU A 242 -9.28 -1.21 2.98
C LEU A 242 -10.56 -1.98 3.32
N ALA A 243 -11.09 -2.81 2.43
CA ALA A 243 -12.24 -3.65 2.72
C ALA A 243 -11.92 -4.66 3.83
N LEU A 244 -10.71 -5.24 3.82
CA LEU A 244 -10.26 -6.14 4.89
C LEU A 244 -10.09 -5.41 6.23
N PHE A 245 -9.58 -4.16 6.23
CA PHE A 245 -9.55 -3.35 7.45
C PHE A 245 -10.95 -2.96 7.92
N GLY A 246 -11.86 -2.66 7.01
CA GLY A 246 -13.27 -2.42 7.32
C GLY A 246 -13.90 -3.63 7.99
N LEU A 247 -13.71 -4.82 7.41
CA LEU A 247 -14.16 -6.09 8.00
C LEU A 247 -13.60 -6.28 9.42
N ARG A 248 -12.31 -6.01 9.63
CA ARG A 248 -11.69 -6.07 10.95
C ARG A 248 -12.35 -5.11 11.95
N LEU A 249 -12.63 -3.87 11.54
CA LEU A 249 -13.31 -2.89 12.40
C LEU A 249 -14.77 -3.28 12.67
N SER A 250 -15.44 -3.93 11.73
CA SER A 250 -16.78 -4.49 11.94
C SER A 250 -16.75 -5.63 12.95
N ILE A 251 -15.79 -6.56 12.85
CA ILE A 251 -15.64 -7.64 13.82
C ILE A 251 -15.35 -7.06 15.22
N GLU A 252 -14.41 -6.11 15.31
CA GLU A 252 -14.09 -5.43 16.56
C GLU A 252 -15.32 -4.72 17.13
N GLY A 253 -16.20 -4.16 16.29
CA GLY A 253 -17.45 -3.54 16.72
C GLY A 253 -18.53 -4.51 17.20
N ILE A 254 -18.49 -5.77 16.78
CA ILE A 254 -19.37 -6.84 17.29
C ILE A 254 -18.85 -7.32 18.64
N GLU A 255 -17.54 -7.52 18.74
CA GLU A 255 -16.89 -8.14 19.88
C GLU A 255 -16.71 -7.19 21.07
N LEU A 256 -16.36 -5.92 20.84
CA LEU A 256 -16.14 -4.93 21.91
C LEU A 256 -17.35 -4.83 22.85
N PRO A 257 -18.58 -4.53 22.40
CA PRO A 257 -19.73 -4.44 23.31
C PRO A 257 -20.04 -5.74 24.05
N ARG A 258 -19.80 -6.89 23.41
CA ARG A 258 -19.96 -8.21 24.06
C ARG A 258 -18.94 -8.43 25.17
N ARG A 259 -17.75 -7.84 25.05
CA ARG A 259 -16.62 -8.04 25.97
C ARG A 259 -16.54 -6.97 27.06
N SER A 260 -16.67 -5.69 26.70
CA SER A 260 -16.52 -4.54 27.61
C SER A 260 -17.84 -3.86 27.97
N GLY A 261 -18.99 -4.34 27.47
CA GLY A 261 -20.31 -3.74 27.72
C GLY A 261 -20.55 -2.41 27.01
N ALA A 262 -19.52 -1.78 26.45
CA ALA A 262 -19.61 -0.53 25.71
C ALA A 262 -18.48 -0.42 24.67
N PHE A 263 -18.68 0.46 23.68
CA PHE A 263 -17.62 0.87 22.76
C PHE A 263 -16.58 1.74 23.49
N THR A 264 -15.31 1.48 23.24
CA THR A 264 -14.23 2.30 23.79
C THR A 264 -13.95 3.51 22.89
N PRO A 265 -13.47 4.64 23.42
CA PRO A 265 -13.09 5.80 22.61
C PRO A 265 -12.10 5.47 21.48
N ASP A 266 -11.19 4.51 21.71
CA ASP A 266 -10.22 4.10 20.69
C ASP A 266 -10.86 3.44 19.46
N TYR A 267 -12.03 2.81 19.61
CA TYR A 267 -12.79 2.27 18.50
C TYR A 267 -13.27 3.37 17.55
N PHE A 268 -13.83 4.46 18.09
CA PHE A 268 -14.29 5.59 17.30
C PHE A 268 -13.15 6.30 16.59
N VAL A 269 -11.98 6.41 17.24
CA VAL A 269 -10.76 6.95 16.60
C VAL A 269 -10.34 6.08 15.42
N LYS A 270 -10.34 4.74 15.57
CA LYS A 270 -10.02 3.81 14.48
C LYS A 270 -11.00 3.93 13.31
N ILE A 271 -12.30 4.04 13.58
CA ILE A 271 -13.32 4.29 12.54
C ILE A 271 -13.09 5.63 11.85
N GLY A 272 -12.90 6.71 12.61
CA GLY A 272 -12.67 8.04 12.05
C GLY A 272 -11.44 8.07 11.13
N LEU A 273 -10.34 7.46 11.58
CA LEU A 273 -9.14 7.32 10.77
C LEU A 273 -9.37 6.47 9.51
N TYR A 274 -10.09 5.36 9.64
CA TYR A 274 -10.44 4.50 8.51
C TYR A 274 -11.27 5.24 7.46
N VAL A 275 -12.29 5.99 7.88
CA VAL A 275 -13.13 6.78 6.99
C VAL A 275 -12.30 7.87 6.32
N ALA A 276 -11.51 8.63 7.08
CA ALA A 276 -10.66 9.69 6.54
C ALA A 276 -9.65 9.15 5.51
N LEU A 277 -8.97 8.05 5.82
CA LEU A 277 -8.02 7.39 4.92
C LEU A 277 -8.73 6.83 3.68
N SER A 278 -9.86 6.16 3.86
CA SER A 278 -10.63 5.65 2.72
C SER A 278 -11.04 6.79 1.80
N LEU A 279 -11.67 7.85 2.32
CA LEU A 279 -12.11 8.97 1.50
C LEU A 279 -10.94 9.66 0.78
N THR A 280 -9.84 9.95 1.49
CA THR A 280 -8.67 10.60 0.88
C THR A 280 -8.00 9.74 -0.18
N CYS A 281 -7.83 8.44 0.06
CA CYS A 281 -7.13 7.56 -0.87
C CYS A 281 -7.97 7.24 -2.12
N PHE A 282 -9.29 7.24 -2.01
CA PHE A 282 -10.20 6.95 -3.11
C PHE A 282 -10.55 8.18 -3.96
N PHE A 283 -10.93 9.29 -3.32
CA PHE A 283 -11.49 10.42 -4.04
C PHE A 283 -10.42 11.41 -4.51
N ALA A 284 -9.30 11.56 -3.80
CA ALA A 284 -8.30 12.55 -4.15
C ALA A 284 -7.59 12.31 -5.51
N PRO A 285 -7.27 11.07 -5.95
CA PRO A 285 -6.70 10.87 -7.29
C PRO A 285 -7.72 11.16 -8.41
N LEU A 286 -9.02 10.98 -8.13
CA LEU A 286 -10.09 11.07 -9.13
C LEU A 286 -10.70 12.46 -9.24
N TYR A 287 -10.60 13.27 -8.19
CA TYR A 287 -11.11 14.64 -8.18
C TYR A 287 -10.49 15.51 -9.29
N GLY A 288 -9.20 15.32 -9.59
CA GLY A 288 -8.54 16.01 -10.70
C GLY A 288 -9.15 15.65 -12.07
N VAL A 289 -9.36 14.35 -12.31
CA VAL A 289 -9.95 13.85 -13.57
C VAL A 289 -11.40 14.32 -13.73
N TRP A 290 -12.17 14.37 -12.65
CA TRP A 290 -13.57 14.83 -12.66
C TRP A 290 -13.70 16.31 -13.00
N ARG A 291 -12.80 17.16 -12.48
CA ARG A 291 -12.81 18.61 -12.71
C ARG A 291 -12.55 18.97 -14.19
N ASP A 292 -11.70 18.23 -14.88
CA ASP A 292 -11.30 18.57 -16.25
C ASP A 292 -12.32 18.16 -17.32
N GLY A 293 -13.49 17.63 -16.94
CA GLY A 293 -14.60 17.37 -17.85
C GLY A 293 -14.29 16.34 -18.95
N THR A 294 -13.16 15.63 -18.84
CA THR A 294 -12.84 14.53 -19.76
C THR A 294 -13.93 13.49 -19.63
N ARG A 295 -14.64 13.22 -20.74
CA ARG A 295 -15.69 12.20 -20.83
C ARG A 295 -15.08 10.81 -20.67
N VAL A 296 -14.64 10.49 -19.46
CA VAL A 296 -14.33 9.11 -19.08
C VAL A 296 -15.69 8.45 -18.85
N SER A 297 -16.03 7.44 -19.67
CA SER A 297 -17.35 6.80 -19.79
C SER A 297 -18.04 6.49 -18.45
N TYR A 298 -19.22 7.05 -18.19
CA TYR A 298 -20.04 6.89 -16.96
C TYR A 298 -19.96 5.52 -16.23
N ASP A 299 -19.80 4.41 -16.95
CA ASP A 299 -19.56 3.06 -16.42
C ASP A 299 -18.39 2.97 -15.42
N TRP A 300 -17.30 3.71 -15.62
CA TRP A 300 -16.12 3.64 -14.75
C TRP A 300 -16.36 4.30 -13.39
N LEU A 301 -17.08 5.44 -13.37
CA LEU A 301 -17.42 6.19 -12.16
C LEU A 301 -18.48 5.42 -11.36
N ALA A 302 -19.43 4.80 -12.06
CA ALA A 302 -20.42 3.90 -11.46
C ALA A 302 -19.76 2.68 -10.82
N THR A 303 -18.75 2.07 -11.45
CA THR A 303 -18.00 0.94 -10.87
C THR A 303 -17.22 1.36 -9.62
N LEU A 304 -16.60 2.54 -9.63
CA LEU A 304 -15.88 3.08 -8.47
C LEU A 304 -16.81 3.53 -7.33
N LEU A 305 -17.98 4.08 -7.65
CA LEU A 305 -19.03 4.41 -6.68
C LEU A 305 -19.66 3.14 -6.09
N GLN A 306 -19.85 2.09 -6.89
CA GLN A 306 -20.28 0.77 -6.41
C GLN A 306 -19.21 0.15 -5.50
N LEU A 307 -17.92 0.31 -5.81
CA LEU A 307 -16.82 -0.16 -4.96
C LEU A 307 -16.63 0.67 -3.68
N ALA A 308 -16.79 2.00 -3.76
CA ALA A 308 -16.86 2.86 -2.58
C ALA A 308 -18.08 2.50 -1.72
N GLY A 309 -19.19 2.13 -2.36
CA GLY A 309 -20.35 1.51 -1.75
C GLY A 309 -19.98 0.21 -1.03
N ILE A 310 -19.21 -0.70 -1.64
CA ILE A 310 -18.75 -1.96 -1.02
C ILE A 310 -17.81 -1.71 0.18
N VAL A 311 -17.01 -0.66 0.17
CA VAL A 311 -16.16 -0.27 1.31
C VAL A 311 -16.95 0.44 2.43
N ALA A 312 -18.00 1.20 2.07
CA ALA A 312 -18.86 1.91 3.02
C ALA A 312 -20.03 1.06 3.56
N LEU A 313 -20.48 0.03 2.83
CA LEU A 313 -21.64 -0.82 3.15
C LEU A 313 -21.49 -1.62 4.46
N PRO A 314 -20.32 -2.18 4.81
CA PRO A 314 -20.12 -2.82 6.11
C PRO A 314 -20.28 -1.82 7.27
N LEU A 315 -19.93 -0.56 7.05
CA LEU A 315 -20.04 0.52 8.03
C LEU A 315 -21.47 1.06 8.12
N LEU A 316 -22.11 1.38 6.99
CA LEU A 316 -23.49 1.87 6.94
C LEU A 316 -24.49 0.80 7.39
N GLY A 317 -24.36 -0.43 6.90
CA GLY A 317 -25.23 -1.53 7.31
C GLY A 317 -25.12 -1.83 8.81
N PHE A 318 -23.96 -1.67 9.42
CA PHE A 318 -23.76 -1.97 10.84
C PHE A 318 -24.13 -0.80 11.75
N VAL A 319 -23.72 0.43 11.40
CA VAL A 319 -24.03 1.65 12.16
C VAL A 319 -25.52 1.98 12.08
N LEU A 320 -26.13 1.91 10.89
CA LEU A 320 -27.57 2.20 10.74
C LEU A 320 -28.43 1.12 11.40
N LEU A 321 -28.05 -0.16 11.32
CA LEU A 321 -28.79 -1.24 11.98
C LEU A 321 -28.75 -1.09 13.50
N ARG A 322 -27.62 -0.69 14.10
CA ARG A 322 -27.55 -0.47 15.56
C ARG A 322 -28.26 0.80 16.02
N VAL A 323 -28.11 1.91 15.29
CA VAL A 323 -28.86 3.15 15.57
C VAL A 323 -30.37 2.90 15.44
N ALA A 324 -30.80 2.11 14.45
CA ALA A 324 -32.21 1.73 14.28
C ALA A 324 -32.71 0.77 15.38
N LEU A 325 -31.83 -0.05 15.95
CA LEU A 325 -32.14 -0.94 17.07
C LEU A 325 -32.06 -0.27 18.45
N GLY A 326 -31.72 1.03 18.51
CA GLY A 326 -31.64 1.80 19.77
C GLY A 326 -30.56 1.29 20.74
N MET A 327 -29.49 0.67 20.21
CA MET A 327 -28.38 0.11 21.00
C MET A 327 -27.10 0.93 20.95
#